data_AF-A0A6N9S8P0-F1
#
_entry.id   AF-A0A6N9S8P0-F1
#
_cell.length_a   1.000
_cell.length_b   1.000
_cell.length_c   1.000
_cell.angle_alpha   90.00
_cell.angle_beta   90.00
_cell.angle_gamma   90.00
#
_symmetry.space_group_name_H-M   'P 1'
#
loop_
_entity.id
_entity.type
_entity.pdbx_description
1 polymer ?
#
loop_
_entity_poly.entity_id
_entity_poly.type
_entity_poly.pdbx_seq_one_letter_code
_entity_poly.pdbx_strand_id
1 'polypeptide(L)'
;NNLLTLYGGTMVANNYYAFTLGTGWNTRIGAISVDATKSHSKQDNGDVFDGQSYQIAYNKFVSQTSTRFGLAAWRYSSRDYRTFNDHVWANNKDNYRRDENDVYDIADYYQNDFGRKNSFSANMSQSLPEGWGSVSLSTLW
;
A
#
# COMPACT_ATOMS: atom_id res chain seq x y z
N ASN A 1 22.62 -7.28 17.49
CA ASN A 1 21.48 -8.21 17.34
C ASN A 1 20.23 -7.35 17.18
N ASN A 2 19.76 -7.10 15.95
CA ASN A 2 18.59 -6.24 15.71
C ASN A 2 17.44 -7.10 15.21
N LEU A 3 16.76 -7.73 16.17
CA LEU A 3 15.63 -8.62 15.92
C LEU A 3 14.34 -7.83 15.62
N LEU A 4 14.30 -6.55 16.01
CA LEU A 4 13.15 -5.65 15.89
C LEU A 4 13.59 -4.31 15.31
N THR A 5 12.79 -3.80 14.38
CA THR A 5 12.87 -2.47 13.78
C THR A 5 11.56 -1.77 14.05
N LEU A 6 11.61 -0.56 14.60
CA LEU A 6 10.46 0.31 14.77
C LEU A 6 10.57 1.43 13.74
N TYR A 7 9.46 1.76 13.08
CA TYR A 7 9.40 2.88 12.16
C TYR A 7 8.06 3.60 12.32
N GLY A 8 8.02 4.85 11.87
CA GLY A 8 6.82 5.64 11.89
C GLY A 8 7.02 6.90 11.06
N GLY A 9 5.91 7.56 10.77
CA GLY A 9 5.90 8.76 9.95
C GLY A 9 4.62 9.54 10.17
N THR A 10 4.66 10.82 9.84
CA THR A 10 3.47 11.66 9.80
C THR A 10 3.48 12.44 8.50
N MET A 11 2.30 12.74 8.00
CA MET A 11 2.09 13.59 6.85
C MET A 11 1.07 14.65 7.25
N VAL A 12 1.42 15.92 7.07
CA VAL A 12 0.59 17.05 7.44
C VAL A 12 0.48 17.98 6.24
N ALA A 13 -0.75 18.32 5.88
CA ALA A 13 -1.05 19.28 4.84
C ALA A 13 -2.31 20.06 5.22
N ASN A 14 -2.68 21.05 4.41
CA ASN A 14 -3.90 21.80 4.66
C ASN A 14 -5.10 20.86 4.61
N ASN A 15 -5.90 20.82 5.67
CA ASN A 15 -7.07 19.92 5.82
C ASN A 15 -6.77 18.40 5.68
N TYR A 16 -5.51 17.98 5.81
CA TYR A 16 -5.12 16.56 5.79
C TYR A 16 -4.07 16.25 6.84
N TYR A 17 -4.28 15.16 7.58
CA TYR A 17 -3.32 14.64 8.54
C TYR A 17 -3.27 13.11 8.46
N ALA A 18 -2.07 12.54 8.44
CA ALA A 18 -1.86 11.11 8.59
C ALA A 18 -0.73 10.79 9.55
N PHE A 19 -0.87 9.67 10.24
CA PHE A 19 0.13 9.15 11.15
C PHE A 19 0.26 7.64 10.96
N THR A 20 1.49 7.18 10.79
CA THR A 20 1.84 5.78 10.60
C THR A 20 2.79 5.34 11.70
N LEU A 21 2.54 4.16 12.24
CA LEU A 21 3.45 3.46 13.14
C LEU A 21 3.55 2.00 12.70
N GLY A 22 4.77 1.49 12.63
CA GLY A 22 5.05 0.16 12.14
C GLY A 22 6.26 -0.48 12.80
N THR A 23 6.27 -1.79 12.76
CA THR A 23 7.30 -2.63 13.36
C THR A 23 7.68 -3.73 12.39
N GLY A 24 8.94 -4.16 12.42
CA GLY A 24 9.49 -5.22 11.60
C GLY A 24 10.35 -6.13 12.44
N TRP A 25 10.14 -7.44 12.35
CA TRP A 25 10.91 -8.44 13.05
C TRP A 25 11.66 -9.32 12.09
N ASN A 26 12.97 -9.48 12.31
CA ASN A 26 13.76 -10.47 11.60
C ASN A 26 13.78 -11.77 12.40
N THR A 27 13.01 -12.75 11.95
CA THR A 27 12.88 -14.05 12.64
C THR A 27 13.66 -15.13 11.89
N ARG A 28 13.86 -16.29 12.54
CA ARG A 28 14.50 -17.46 11.88
C ARG A 28 13.71 -17.97 10.68
N ILE A 29 12.40 -17.69 10.62
CA ILE A 29 11.52 -18.13 9.54
C ILE A 29 11.35 -17.09 8.44
N GLY A 30 11.86 -15.85 8.60
CA GLY A 30 11.74 -14.75 7.65
C GLY A 30 11.53 -13.39 8.34
N ALA A 31 11.48 -12.32 7.56
CA ALA A 31 11.17 -10.98 8.03
C ALA A 31 9.66 -10.75 7.96
N ILE A 32 9.06 -10.31 9.08
CA ILE A 32 7.64 -9.96 9.17
C ILE A 32 7.56 -8.49 9.55
N SER A 33 6.69 -7.71 8.92
CA SER A 33 6.38 -6.35 9.35
C SER A 33 4.89 -6.13 9.48
N VAL A 34 4.52 -5.31 10.44
CA VAL A 34 3.14 -4.87 10.67
C VAL A 34 3.13 -3.38 10.91
N ASP A 35 2.26 -2.67 10.20
CA ASP A 35 2.04 -1.24 10.37
C ASP A 35 0.57 -0.85 10.34
N ALA A 36 0.29 0.25 11.03
CA ALA A 36 -1.00 0.89 11.10
C ALA A 36 -0.84 2.37 10.73
N THR A 37 -1.73 2.86 9.87
CA THR A 37 -1.80 4.25 9.45
C THR A 37 -3.19 4.79 9.74
N LYS A 38 -3.28 5.92 10.44
CA LYS A 38 -4.53 6.68 10.61
C LYS A 38 -4.49 7.91 9.72
N SER A 39 -5.58 8.22 9.04
CA SER A 39 -5.73 9.41 8.21
C SER A 39 -6.99 10.18 8.60
N HIS A 40 -6.88 11.51 8.60
CA HIS A 40 -7.96 12.47 8.70
C HIS A 40 -7.90 13.37 7.46
N SER A 41 -8.98 13.40 6.68
CA SER A 41 -9.08 14.18 5.45
C SER A 41 -10.38 14.98 5.46
N LYS A 42 -10.27 16.31 5.48
CA LYS A 42 -11.40 17.22 5.32
C LYS A 42 -11.38 17.81 3.91
N GLN A 43 -12.41 17.54 3.13
CA GLN A 43 -12.53 18.02 1.76
C GLN A 43 -13.09 19.43 1.70
N ASP A 44 -12.86 20.13 0.58
CA ASP A 44 -13.28 21.53 0.40
C ASP A 44 -14.81 21.67 0.29
N ASN A 45 -15.50 20.59 -0.10
CA ASN A 45 -16.96 20.49 -0.08
C ASN A 45 -17.54 20.34 1.35
N GLY A 46 -16.69 20.20 2.37
CA GLY A 46 -17.07 20.04 3.77
C GLY A 46 -17.10 18.60 4.28
N ASP A 47 -16.92 17.60 3.42
CA ASP A 47 -16.91 16.19 3.83
C ASP A 47 -15.68 15.85 4.66
N VAL A 48 -15.85 14.99 5.66
CA VAL A 48 -14.77 14.56 6.56
C VAL A 48 -14.64 13.04 6.52
N PHE A 49 -13.43 12.57 6.25
CA PHE A 49 -13.08 11.15 6.18
C PHE A 49 -12.00 10.82 7.21
N ASP A 50 -12.38 10.02 8.20
CA ASP A 50 -11.52 9.51 9.26
C ASP A 50 -11.35 8.00 9.12
N GLY A 51 -10.15 7.58 8.73
CA GLY A 51 -9.93 6.18 8.41
C GLY A 51 -8.59 5.64 8.86
N GLN A 52 -8.46 4.33 8.71
CA GLN A 52 -7.33 3.55 9.18
C GLN A 52 -6.96 2.51 8.13
N SER A 53 -5.66 2.29 7.97
CA SER A 53 -5.10 1.26 7.11
C SER A 53 -4.13 0.40 7.91
N TYR A 54 -4.18 -0.89 7.69
CA TYR A 54 -3.34 -1.89 8.34
C TYR A 54 -2.63 -2.68 7.26
N GLN A 55 -1.33 -2.89 7.42
CA GLN A 55 -0.54 -3.68 6.50
C GLN A 55 0.27 -4.73 7.27
N ILE A 56 0.28 -5.94 6.73
CA ILE A 56 1.11 -7.04 7.16
C ILE A 56 1.93 -7.46 5.96
N ALA A 57 3.26 -7.45 6.11
CA ALA A 57 4.15 -7.92 5.06
C ALA A 57 5.10 -9.00 5.58
N TYR A 58 5.41 -9.95 4.71
CA TYR A 58 6.31 -11.05 4.97
C TYR A 58 7.28 -11.20 3.81
N ASN A 59 8.54 -11.42 4.12
CA ASN A 59 9.60 -11.69 3.16
C ASN A 59 10.51 -12.79 3.70
N LYS A 60 10.85 -13.75 2.85
CA LYS A 60 11.81 -14.80 3.18
C LYS A 60 12.77 -15.04 2.03
N PHE A 61 14.05 -15.01 2.36
CA PHE A 61 15.09 -15.51 1.48
C PHE A 61 15.51 -16.92 1.92
N VAL A 62 15.30 -17.93 1.06
CA VAL A 62 15.73 -19.31 1.32
C VAL A 62 17.00 -19.57 0.52
N SER A 63 18.15 -19.44 1.19
CA SER A 63 19.46 -19.65 0.56
C SER A 63 19.70 -21.09 0.11
N GLN A 64 19.12 -22.08 0.81
CA GLN A 64 19.31 -23.52 0.54
C GLN A 64 18.80 -23.98 -0.83
N THR A 65 17.73 -23.35 -1.33
CA THR A 65 17.10 -23.70 -2.62
C THR A 65 17.22 -22.57 -3.65
N SER A 66 17.98 -21.51 -3.35
CA SER A 66 18.02 -20.27 -4.13
C SER A 66 16.62 -19.73 -4.48
N THR A 67 15.67 -19.92 -3.55
CA THR A 67 14.28 -19.45 -3.68
C THR A 67 14.11 -18.14 -2.93
N ARG A 68 13.64 -17.12 -3.63
CA ARG A 68 13.36 -15.80 -3.08
C ARG A 68 11.86 -15.58 -3.07
N PHE A 69 11.27 -15.59 -1.88
CA PHE A 69 9.92 -15.09 -1.66
C PHE A 69 10.03 -13.59 -1.47
N GLY A 70 9.93 -12.85 -2.58
CA GLY A 70 10.27 -11.43 -2.66
C GLY A 70 9.46 -10.55 -1.71
N LEU A 71 8.15 -10.78 -1.64
CA LEU A 71 7.24 -10.09 -0.71
C LEU A 71 5.85 -10.75 -0.77
N ALA A 72 5.24 -11.03 0.37
CA ALA A 72 3.80 -11.25 0.50
C ALA A 72 3.24 -10.16 1.41
N ALA A 73 2.39 -9.29 0.90
CA ALA A 73 1.82 -8.18 1.65
C ALA A 73 0.30 -8.17 1.54
N TRP A 74 -0.35 -8.12 2.69
CA TRP A 74 -1.78 -7.90 2.81
C TRP A 74 -2.02 -6.53 3.42
N ARG A 75 -2.89 -5.73 2.80
CA ARG A 75 -3.29 -4.42 3.29
C ARG A 75 -4.80 -4.35 3.36
N TYR A 76 -5.31 -3.97 4.52
CA TYR A 76 -6.70 -3.64 4.76
C TYR A 76 -6.82 -2.13 4.95
N SER A 77 -7.86 -1.53 4.38
CA SER A 77 -8.16 -0.10 4.58
C SER A 77 -9.63 0.07 4.91
N SER A 78 -9.93 0.85 5.95
CA SER A 78 -11.30 1.21 6.28
C SER A 78 -11.91 2.04 5.15
N ARG A 79 -13.25 2.08 5.08
CA ARG A 79 -14.00 2.81 4.05
C ARG A 79 -13.61 4.29 3.96
N ASP A 80 -13.39 4.91 5.11
CA ASP A 80 -13.08 6.34 5.23
C ASP A 80 -11.57 6.62 5.22
N TYR A 81 -10.74 5.61 4.96
CA TYR A 81 -9.30 5.82 4.79
C TYR A 81 -9.03 6.56 3.48
N ARG A 82 -8.16 7.57 3.56
CA ARG A 82 -7.74 8.38 2.42
C ARG A 82 -6.24 8.55 2.44
N THR A 83 -5.61 8.20 1.32
CA THR A 83 -4.24 8.64 1.07
C THR A 83 -4.22 10.15 0.80
N PHE A 84 -3.07 10.79 0.93
CA PHE A 84 -2.93 12.20 0.59
C PHE A 84 -3.27 12.47 -0.88
N ASN A 85 -2.94 11.53 -1.78
CA ASN A 85 -3.31 11.62 -3.18
C ASN A 85 -4.83 11.63 -3.35
N ASP A 86 -5.55 10.77 -2.62
CA ASP A 86 -7.01 10.73 -2.63
C ASP A 86 -7.63 12.06 -2.16
N HIS A 87 -7.02 12.70 -1.15
CA HIS A 87 -7.43 14.01 -0.64
C HIS A 87 -7.23 15.12 -1.66
N VAL A 88 -6.03 15.21 -2.26
CA VAL A 88 -5.71 16.22 -3.28
C VAL A 88 -6.59 16.04 -4.50
N TRP A 89 -6.79 14.80 -4.95
CA TRP A 89 -7.65 14.51 -6.10
C TRP A 89 -9.09 14.95 -5.83
N ALA A 90 -9.64 14.60 -4.66
CA ALA A 90 -11.03 14.92 -4.33
C ALA A 90 -11.31 16.42 -4.30
N ASN A 91 -10.38 17.21 -3.77
CA ASN A 91 -10.51 18.68 -3.72
C ASN A 91 -10.30 19.36 -5.08
N ASN A 92 -9.62 18.71 -6.03
CA ASN A 92 -9.34 19.28 -7.34
C ASN A 92 -10.23 18.75 -8.46
N LYS A 93 -11.12 17.78 -8.18
CA LYS A 93 -12.00 17.16 -9.18
C LYS A 93 -12.80 18.17 -10.02
N ASP A 94 -13.27 19.25 -9.41
CA ASP A 94 -14.09 20.27 -10.09
C ASP A 94 -13.25 21.33 -10.83
N ASN A 95 -11.95 21.43 -10.52
CA ASN A 95 -11.02 22.35 -11.18
C ASN A 95 -10.41 21.76 -12.46
N TYR A 96 -10.45 20.44 -12.62
CA TYR A 96 -10.19 19.79 -13.90
C TYR A 96 -11.40 20.01 -14.81
N ARG A 97 -11.38 21.13 -15.55
CA ARG A 97 -12.29 21.34 -16.68
C ARG A 97 -12.21 20.11 -17.57
N ARG A 98 -13.36 19.46 -17.75
CA ARG A 98 -13.59 18.35 -18.65
C ARG A 98 -13.36 18.83 -20.08
N ASP A 99 -12.11 18.84 -20.54
CA ASP A 99 -11.82 18.87 -21.97
C ASP A 99 -12.15 17.47 -22.51
N GLU A 100 -13.12 17.41 -23.42
CA GLU A 100 -13.71 16.21 -24.02
C GLU A 100 -12.73 15.26 -24.74
N ASN A 101 -11.42 15.58 -24.76
CA ASN A 101 -10.41 14.93 -25.60
C ASN A 101 -9.27 14.23 -24.83
N ASP A 102 -9.24 14.23 -23.49
CA ASP A 102 -8.19 13.53 -22.74
C ASP A 102 -8.58 12.10 -22.37
N VAL A 103 -7.87 11.14 -22.96
CA VAL A 103 -8.05 9.68 -22.86
C VAL A 103 -7.63 9.11 -21.49
N TYR A 104 -7.26 9.96 -20.53
CA TYR A 104 -6.90 9.55 -19.17
C TYR A 104 -8.00 9.93 -18.18
N ASP A 105 -9.03 9.08 -18.12
CA ASP A 105 -10.14 9.18 -17.17
C ASP A 105 -9.67 8.83 -15.74
N ILE A 106 -8.91 9.72 -15.13
CA ILE A 106 -8.60 9.69 -13.68
C ILE A 106 -9.89 9.98 -12.89
N ALA A 107 -10.90 10.57 -13.55
CA ALA A 107 -12.22 10.84 -12.99
C ALA A 107 -12.94 9.57 -12.50
N ASP A 108 -12.94 8.50 -13.31
CA ASP A 108 -13.67 7.27 -13.02
C ASP A 108 -13.04 6.44 -11.88
N TYR A 109 -11.70 6.48 -11.74
CA TYR A 109 -10.97 5.67 -10.75
C TYR A 109 -11.35 6.01 -9.31
N TYR A 110 -11.55 7.31 -9.03
CA TYR A 110 -11.91 7.78 -7.70
C TYR A 110 -13.42 8.03 -7.53
N GLN A 111 -14.17 8.16 -8.62
CA GLN A 111 -15.62 8.36 -8.55
C GLN A 111 -16.36 7.09 -8.07
N ASN A 112 -15.78 5.90 -8.27
CA ASN A 112 -16.40 4.63 -7.90
C ASN A 112 -15.66 3.81 -6.83
N ASP A 113 -14.36 4.04 -6.59
CA ASP A 113 -13.54 3.14 -5.76
C ASP A 113 -12.59 3.86 -4.81
N PHE A 114 -13.16 4.76 -4.02
CA PHE A 114 -12.51 5.35 -2.85
C PHE A 114 -12.21 4.26 -1.79
N GLY A 115 -11.12 3.54 -2.00
CA GLY A 115 -10.52 2.63 -1.04
C GLY A 115 -10.65 1.17 -1.45
N ARG A 116 -9.58 0.65 -2.07
CA ARG A 116 -9.30 -0.79 -2.14
C ARG A 116 -9.36 -1.34 -0.71
N LYS A 117 -10.50 -1.96 -0.36
CA LYS A 117 -10.81 -2.37 1.03
C LYS A 117 -9.84 -3.41 1.53
N ASN A 118 -9.44 -4.29 0.63
CA ASN A 118 -8.47 -5.33 0.86
C ASN A 118 -7.58 -5.42 -0.35
N SER A 119 -6.30 -5.67 -0.09
CA SER A 119 -5.38 -5.98 -1.15
C SER A 119 -4.35 -6.97 -0.72
N PHE A 120 -4.03 -7.87 -1.62
CA PHE A 120 -3.07 -8.92 -1.42
C PHE A 120 -2.10 -8.92 -2.58
N SER A 121 -0.82 -8.89 -2.26
CA SER A 121 0.26 -9.02 -3.24
C SER A 121 1.19 -10.11 -2.80
N ALA A 122 1.60 -10.97 -3.72
CA ALA A 122 2.64 -11.94 -3.45
C ALA A 122 3.57 -12.09 -4.65
N ASN A 123 4.86 -12.18 -4.37
CA ASN A 123 5.90 -12.42 -5.35
C ASN A 123 6.82 -13.55 -4.87
N MET A 124 7.03 -14.53 -5.76
CA MET A 124 7.92 -15.65 -5.55
C MET A 124 8.79 -15.84 -6.79
N SER A 125 10.07 -16.08 -6.58
CA SER A 125 11.01 -16.45 -7.63
C SER A 125 11.88 -17.61 -7.18
N GLN A 126 12.08 -18.58 -8.07
CA GLN A 126 12.87 -19.77 -7.81
C GLN A 126 13.88 -19.97 -8.94
N SER A 127 15.15 -20.05 -8.58
CA SER A 127 16.20 -20.48 -9.51
C SER A 127 16.11 -22.00 -9.67
N LEU A 128 16.16 -22.48 -10.91
CA LEU A 128 16.21 -23.91 -11.21
C LEU A 128 17.69 -24.37 -11.26
N PRO A 129 17.95 -25.69 -11.16
CA PRO A 129 19.30 -26.24 -11.29
C PRO A 129 20.00 -25.86 -12.61
N GLU A 130 21.32 -26.04 -12.66
CA GLU A 130 22.19 -25.55 -13.75
C GLU A 130 21.62 -25.77 -15.16
N GLY A 131 21.50 -24.67 -15.90
CA GLY A 131 21.04 -24.66 -17.30
C GLY A 131 19.53 -24.45 -17.49
N TRP A 132 18.71 -24.51 -16.43
CA TRP A 132 17.24 -24.46 -16.56
C TRP A 132 16.63 -23.07 -16.34
N GLY A 133 17.42 -22.08 -15.93
CA GLY A 133 16.96 -20.69 -15.74
C GLY A 133 16.19 -20.49 -14.42
N SER A 134 15.14 -19.67 -14.44
CA SER A 134 14.37 -19.31 -13.24
C SER A 134 12.88 -19.19 -13.52
N VAL A 135 12.05 -19.50 -12.53
CA VAL A 135 10.60 -19.32 -12.57
C VAL A 135 10.21 -18.21 -11.61
N SER A 136 9.35 -17.30 -12.04
CA SER A 136 8.79 -16.24 -11.20
C SER A 136 7.27 -16.22 -11.27
N LEU A 137 6.63 -16.08 -10.11
CA LEU A 137 5.19 -15.91 -9.95
C LEU A 137 4.93 -14.60 -9.22
N SER A 138 4.02 -13.80 -9.75
CA SER A 138 3.51 -12.60 -9.10
C SER A 138 1.99 -12.60 -9.14
N THR A 139 1.37 -12.23 -8.02
CA THR A 139 -0.08 -12.10 -7.89
C THR A 139 -0.42 -10.79 -7.19
N LEU A 140 -1.49 -10.16 -7.64
CA LEU A 140 -2.10 -8.98 -7.07
C LEU A 140 -3.62 -9.20 -7.09
N TRP A 141 -4.24 -9.02 -5.93
CA TRP A 141 -5.68 -9.11 -5.73
C TRP A 141 -6.15 -7.89 -4.93
#